data_AF-A0A963W7H7-F1
#
_entry.id   AF-A0A963W7H7-F1
#
_cell.length_a   1.000
_cell.length_b   1.000
_cell.length_c   1.000
_cell.angle_alpha   90.00
_cell.angle_beta   90.00
_cell.angle_gamma   90.00
#
_symmetry.space_group_name_H-M   'P 1'
#
loop_
_entity.id
_entity.type
_entity.pdbx_description
1 polymer ?
#
loop_
_entity_poly.entity_id
_entity_poly.type
_entity_poly.pdbx_seq_one_letter_code
_entity_poly.pdbx_strand_id
1 'polypeptide(L)'
;RTYLGLMVAGFPNLFTITGPGSPSVLVNMIAAIEQHVDWIARLVGRMRDAGETRVEASEAAQEDWVDEVRRVADTTLYPLANSWYNGDNIAGKPRMFMAYVGGYPAYAARCEEIAAAGYPGFEMSA
;
A
#
# COMPACT_ATOMS: atom_id res chain seq x y z
N ARG A 1 8.43 2.68 -3.05
CA ARG A 1 7.92 3.38 -1.85
C ARG A 1 6.49 3.75 -2.16
N THR A 2 5.57 3.46 -1.25
CA THR A 2 4.12 3.59 -1.46
C THR A 2 3.47 3.81 -0.10
N TYR A 3 2.35 4.52 -0.04
CA TYR A 3 1.46 4.47 1.12
C TYR A 3 0.43 3.36 0.93
N LEU A 4 0.35 2.43 1.88
CA LEU A 4 -0.50 1.22 1.86
C LEU A 4 -0.27 0.26 0.67
N GLY A 5 0.67 0.56 -0.21
CA GLY A 5 0.76 -0.11 -1.52
C GLY A 5 -0.34 0.30 -2.50
N LEU A 6 -1.03 1.42 -2.22
CA LEU A 6 -2.15 1.94 -3.00
C LEU A 6 -1.79 3.22 -3.75
N MET A 7 -0.91 4.08 -3.22
CA MET A 7 -0.50 5.33 -3.86
C MET A 7 0.98 5.61 -3.65
N VAL A 8 1.55 6.46 -4.51
CA VAL A 8 2.94 6.94 -4.42
C VAL A 8 2.91 8.46 -4.29
N ALA A 9 3.61 9.01 -3.30
CA ALA A 9 3.78 10.46 -3.17
C ALA A 9 4.49 11.03 -4.41
N GLY A 10 4.02 12.18 -4.91
CA GLY A 10 4.43 12.78 -6.18
C GLY A 10 3.57 12.35 -7.39
N PHE A 11 2.63 11.42 -7.21
CA PHE A 11 1.75 10.91 -8.28
C PHE A 11 0.27 11.03 -7.88
N PRO A 12 -0.30 12.24 -7.92
CA PRO A 12 -1.69 12.46 -7.53
C PRO A 12 -2.66 11.68 -8.44
N ASN A 13 -3.76 11.22 -7.87
CA ASN A 13 -4.82 10.45 -8.54
C ASN A 13 -4.36 9.13 -9.20
N LEU A 14 -3.13 8.68 -8.98
CA LEU A 14 -2.63 7.39 -9.43
C LEU A 14 -2.76 6.36 -8.30
N PHE A 15 -3.53 5.30 -8.58
CA PHE A 15 -3.69 4.17 -7.67
C PHE A 15 -3.02 2.91 -8.21
N THR A 16 -2.55 2.06 -7.32
CA THR A 16 -2.07 0.72 -7.62
C THR A 16 -2.93 -0.36 -6.96
N ILE A 17 -3.19 -1.46 -7.67
CA ILE A 17 -3.93 -2.61 -7.15
C ILE A 17 -2.93 -3.75 -6.95
N THR A 18 -2.86 -4.31 -5.75
CA THR A 18 -1.92 -5.38 -5.37
C THR A 18 -0.46 -5.01 -5.60
N GLY A 19 -0.13 -3.72 -5.47
CA GLY A 19 1.22 -3.20 -5.64
C GLY A 19 2.17 -3.54 -4.48
N PRO A 20 3.48 -3.26 -4.66
CA PRO A 20 4.45 -3.32 -3.57
C PRO A 20 3.99 -2.50 -2.36
N GLY A 21 4.24 -2.97 -1.15
CA GLY A 21 3.77 -2.35 0.10
C GLY A 21 2.38 -2.81 0.54
N SER A 22 1.66 -3.59 -0.27
CA SER A 22 0.43 -4.30 0.12
C SER A 22 0.71 -5.81 0.33
N PRO A 23 -0.25 -6.61 0.85
CA PRO A 23 -0.07 -8.06 0.96
C PRO A 23 0.18 -8.75 -0.39
N SER A 24 -0.44 -8.22 -1.45
CA SER A 24 -0.22 -8.63 -2.84
C SER A 24 -0.26 -10.17 -3.02
N VAL A 25 0.78 -10.72 -3.62
CA VAL A 25 1.04 -12.13 -3.91
C VAL A 25 1.16 -13.08 -2.71
N LEU A 26 1.20 -12.57 -1.48
CA LEU A 26 1.30 -13.41 -0.27
C LEU A 26 -0.05 -13.89 0.26
N VAL A 27 -1.13 -13.50 -0.41
CA VAL A 27 -2.50 -13.81 0.00
C VAL A 27 -3.30 -14.27 -1.21
N ASN A 28 -4.55 -14.72 -1.02
CA ASN A 28 -5.44 -14.94 -2.16
C ASN A 28 -5.62 -13.61 -2.91
N MET A 29 -5.01 -13.52 -4.10
CA MET A 29 -4.95 -12.27 -4.84
C MET A 29 -6.33 -11.75 -5.23
N ILE A 30 -7.32 -12.62 -5.48
CA ILE A 30 -8.67 -12.17 -5.80
C ILE A 30 -9.27 -11.41 -4.61
N ALA A 31 -9.14 -11.94 -3.40
CA ALA A 31 -9.63 -11.26 -2.20
C ALA A 31 -8.91 -9.92 -1.96
N ALA A 32 -7.59 -9.86 -2.18
CA ALA A 32 -6.84 -8.61 -2.07
C ALA A 32 -7.19 -7.59 -3.17
N ILE A 33 -7.48 -8.06 -4.40
CA ILE A 33 -7.93 -7.21 -5.50
C ILE A 33 -9.29 -6.61 -5.15
N GLU A 34 -10.26 -7.42 -4.74
CA GLU A 34 -11.60 -6.95 -4.34
C GLU A 34 -11.50 -5.90 -3.24
N GLN A 35 -10.73 -6.18 -2.18
CA GLN A 35 -10.54 -5.23 -1.08
C GLN A 35 -9.90 -3.91 -1.54
N HIS A 36 -8.86 -3.94 -2.38
CA HIS A 36 -8.25 -2.72 -2.90
C HIS A 36 -9.21 -1.93 -3.79
N VAL A 37 -9.92 -2.61 -4.69
CA VAL A 37 -10.88 -1.97 -5.61
C VAL A 37 -12.01 -1.31 -4.83
N ASP A 38 -12.61 -2.01 -3.87
CA ASP A 38 -13.71 -1.49 -3.06
C ASP A 38 -13.25 -0.30 -2.20
N TRP A 39 -12.07 -0.40 -1.60
CA TRP A 39 -11.50 0.67 -0.77
C TRP A 39 -11.20 1.93 -1.61
N ILE A 40 -10.56 1.78 -2.78
CA ILE A 40 -10.28 2.88 -3.70
C ILE A 40 -11.58 3.50 -4.22
N ALA A 41 -12.57 2.68 -4.60
CA ALA A 41 -13.85 3.16 -5.08
C ALA A 41 -14.60 3.99 -4.02
N ARG A 42 -14.56 3.56 -2.74
CA ARG A 42 -15.12 4.32 -1.60
C ARG A 42 -14.41 5.66 -1.40
N LEU A 43 -13.08 5.70 -1.49
CA LEU A 43 -12.31 6.94 -1.42
C LEU A 43 -12.71 7.92 -2.55
N VAL A 44 -12.72 7.44 -3.79
CA VAL A 44 -13.11 8.26 -4.96
C VAL A 44 -14.56 8.74 -4.86
N GLY A 45 -15.47 7.89 -4.36
CA GLY A 45 -16.86 8.28 -4.10
C GLY A 45 -16.95 9.44 -3.10
N ARG A 46 -16.26 9.31 -1.96
CA ARG A 46 -16.18 10.37 -0.93
C ARG A 46 -15.61 11.68 -1.48
N MET A 47 -14.54 11.61 -2.27
CA MET A 47 -13.95 12.80 -2.90
C MET A 47 -14.94 13.52 -3.81
N ARG A 48 -15.67 12.76 -4.63
CA ARG A 48 -16.70 13.31 -5.52
C ARG A 48 -17.79 14.03 -4.72
N ASP A 49 -18.24 13.44 -3.62
CA ASP A 49 -19.26 14.04 -2.74
C ASP A 49 -18.75 15.32 -2.03
N ALA A 50 -17.44 15.37 -1.75
CA ALA A 50 -16.77 16.53 -1.15
C ALA A 50 -16.34 17.61 -2.17
N GLY A 51 -16.50 17.36 -3.48
CA GLY A 51 -16.03 18.28 -4.52
C GLY A 51 -14.51 18.33 -4.69
N GLU A 52 -13.80 17.31 -4.22
CA GLU A 52 -12.34 17.18 -4.33
C GLU A 52 -11.98 16.53 -5.68
N THR A 53 -10.98 17.09 -6.37
CA THR A 53 -10.52 16.57 -7.68
C THR A 53 -9.11 15.99 -7.62
N ARG A 54 -8.44 16.15 -6.48
CA ARG A 54 -7.07 15.70 -6.25
C ARG A 54 -6.99 14.91 -4.95
N VAL A 55 -6.33 13.76 -5.00
CA VAL A 55 -5.86 13.01 -3.83
C VAL A 55 -4.42 12.56 -4.05
N GLU A 56 -3.64 12.58 -2.98
CA GLU A 56 -2.25 12.14 -2.98
C GLU A 56 -1.84 11.61 -1.62
N ALA A 57 -0.97 10.60 -1.58
CA ALA A 57 -0.35 10.18 -0.34
C ALA A 57 0.72 11.20 0.10
N SER A 58 0.70 11.63 1.36
CA SER A 58 1.78 12.48 1.89
C SER A 58 3.11 11.72 1.94
N GLU A 59 4.22 12.43 1.78
CA GLU A 59 5.56 11.82 1.84
C GLU A 59 5.81 11.15 3.20
N ALA A 60 5.41 11.80 4.29
CA ALA A 60 5.54 11.26 5.64
C ALA A 60 4.79 9.94 5.82
N ALA A 61 3.51 9.87 5.39
CA ALA A 61 2.72 8.65 5.51
C ALA A 61 3.29 7.50 4.64
N GLN A 62 3.83 7.83 3.47
CA GLN A 62 4.53 6.88 2.62
C GLN A 62 5.80 6.34 3.30
N GLU A 63 6.60 7.20 3.92
CA GLU A 63 7.85 6.80 4.59
C GLU A 63 7.57 5.94 5.81
N ASP A 64 6.64 6.37 6.67
CA ASP A 64 6.19 5.60 7.83
C ASP A 64 5.70 4.20 7.42
N TRP A 65 4.96 4.10 6.31
CA TRP A 65 4.48 2.81 5.82
C TRP A 65 5.61 1.94 5.26
N VAL A 66 6.59 2.51 4.57
CA VAL A 66 7.75 1.77 4.08
C VAL A 66 8.55 1.19 5.25
N ASP A 67 8.73 1.97 6.32
CA ASP A 67 9.43 1.51 7.52
C ASP A 67 8.65 0.42 8.25
N GLU A 68 7.32 0.53 8.33
CA GLU A 68 6.46 -0.53 8.88
C GLU A 68 6.57 -1.83 8.07
N VAL A 69 6.47 -1.76 6.73
CA VAL A 69 6.61 -2.94 5.85
C VAL A 69 7.96 -3.61 6.07
N ARG A 70 9.05 -2.83 6.13
CA ARG A 70 10.40 -3.35 6.41
C ARG A 70 10.47 -3.98 7.80
N ARG A 71 10.02 -3.27 8.83
CA ARG A 71 10.06 -3.71 10.23
C ARG A 71 9.35 -5.05 10.40
N VAL A 72 8.18 -5.24 9.77
CA VAL A 72 7.45 -6.51 9.86
C VAL A 72 8.19 -7.60 9.06
N ALA A 73 8.71 -7.28 7.87
CA ALA A 73 9.50 -8.22 7.07
C ALA A 73 10.73 -8.76 7.80
N ASP A 74 11.45 -7.90 8.52
CA ASP A 74 12.67 -8.25 9.25
C ASP A 74 12.43 -9.19 10.45
N THR A 75 11.18 -9.38 10.87
CA THR A 75 10.81 -10.40 11.88
C THR A 75 10.57 -11.80 11.28
N THR A 76 10.73 -11.95 9.96
CA THR A 76 10.47 -13.19 9.23
C THR A 76 11.72 -13.70 8.51
N LEU A 77 11.62 -14.89 7.90
CA LEU A 77 12.70 -15.44 7.07
C LEU A 77 12.68 -14.94 5.61
N TYR A 78 11.63 -14.22 5.19
CA TYR A 78 11.48 -13.80 3.79
C TYR A 78 12.66 -12.98 3.25
N PRO A 79 13.23 -12.00 3.98
CA PRO A 79 14.37 -11.21 3.47
C PRO A 79 15.65 -12.03 3.25
N LEU A 80 15.79 -13.19 3.92
CA LEU A 80 16.97 -14.04 3.86
C LEU A 80 17.04 -14.87 2.57
N ALA A 81 15.90 -15.13 1.93
CA ALA A 81 15.83 -15.94 0.72
C ALA A 81 16.25 -15.13 -0.53
N ASN A 82 16.99 -15.76 -1.45
CA ASN A 82 17.21 -15.19 -2.78
C ASN A 82 15.94 -15.42 -3.60
N SER A 83 15.13 -14.39 -3.76
CA SER A 83 13.82 -14.52 -4.40
C SER A 83 13.46 -13.29 -5.23
N TRP A 84 12.49 -13.45 -6.13
CA TRP A 84 11.96 -12.33 -6.89
C TRP A 84 11.24 -11.31 -5.99
N TYR A 85 10.72 -11.72 -4.81
CA TYR A 85 10.14 -10.81 -3.81
C TYR A 85 11.15 -9.82 -3.26
N ASN A 86 12.42 -10.22 -3.21
CA ASN A 86 13.54 -9.41 -2.78
C ASN A 86 14.24 -8.70 -3.94
N GLY A 87 13.86 -9.00 -5.19
CA GLY A 87 14.51 -8.44 -6.39
C GLY A 87 15.77 -9.16 -6.85
N ASP A 88 16.16 -10.29 -6.23
CA ASP A 88 17.35 -11.07 -6.60
C ASP A 88 17.27 -11.72 -7.99
N ASN A 89 16.12 -11.67 -8.64
CA ASN A 89 15.92 -12.22 -9.98
C ASN A 89 16.48 -11.33 -11.11
N ILE A 90 16.91 -10.10 -10.82
CA ILE A 90 17.43 -9.15 -11.82
C ILE A 90 18.75 -8.54 -11.31
N ALA A 91 19.84 -8.73 -12.07
CA ALA A 91 21.14 -8.16 -11.73
C ALA A 91 21.08 -6.62 -11.66
N GLY A 92 21.64 -6.05 -10.59
CA GLY A 92 21.66 -4.61 -10.35
C GLY A 92 20.36 -4.02 -9.77
N LYS A 93 19.29 -4.81 -9.63
CA LYS A 93 18.07 -4.35 -8.96
C LYS A 93 18.31 -4.25 -7.45
N PRO A 94 17.89 -3.16 -6.78
CA PRO A 94 18.01 -3.04 -5.33
C PRO A 94 17.31 -4.20 -4.61
N ARG A 95 17.97 -4.75 -3.59
CA ARG A 95 17.41 -5.83 -2.78
C ARG A 95 16.54 -5.27 -1.66
N MET A 96 15.25 -5.53 -1.72
CA MET A 96 14.26 -5.10 -0.72
C MET A 96 13.04 -6.01 -0.78
N PHE A 97 12.55 -6.46 0.37
CA PHE A 97 11.31 -7.22 0.43
C PHE A 97 10.12 -6.32 0.11
N MET A 98 9.37 -6.64 -0.95
CA MET A 98 8.39 -5.73 -1.55
C MET A 98 6.96 -5.85 -1.01
N ALA A 99 6.61 -6.93 -0.31
CA ALA A 99 5.23 -7.19 0.13
C ALA A 99 5.04 -6.90 1.63
N TYR A 100 3.81 -6.62 2.05
CA TYR A 100 3.46 -6.51 3.47
C TYR A 100 3.16 -7.90 4.06
N VAL A 101 3.95 -8.31 5.05
CA VAL A 101 3.84 -9.63 5.71
C VAL A 101 3.10 -9.63 7.05
N GLY A 102 2.49 -8.51 7.45
CA GLY A 102 1.69 -8.46 8.68
C GLY A 102 0.38 -9.25 8.63
N GLY A 103 0.06 -9.84 7.46
CA GLY A 103 -1.13 -10.65 7.23
C GLY A 103 -2.29 -9.83 6.65
N TYR A 104 -3.09 -10.49 5.80
CA TYR A 104 -4.25 -9.88 5.14
C TYR A 104 -5.25 -9.24 6.12
N PRO A 105 -5.67 -9.91 7.22
CA PRO A 105 -6.67 -9.33 8.11
C PRO A 105 -6.20 -8.03 8.78
N ALA A 106 -4.93 -7.99 9.21
CA ALA A 106 -4.35 -6.79 9.83
C ALA A 106 -4.23 -5.64 8.83
N TYR A 107 -3.81 -5.94 7.59
CA TYR A 107 -3.77 -4.95 6.51
C TYR A 107 -5.16 -4.38 6.18
N ALA A 108 -6.15 -5.25 6.00
CA ALA A 108 -7.52 -4.83 5.71
C ALA A 108 -8.11 -3.99 6.85
N ALA A 109 -7.91 -4.41 8.11
CA ALA A 109 -8.33 -3.65 9.28
C ALA A 109 -7.68 -2.25 9.32
N ARG A 110 -6.37 -2.16 9.04
CA ARG A 110 -5.65 -0.89 8.97
C ARG A 110 -6.20 0.03 7.88
N CYS A 111 -6.55 -0.51 6.71
CA CYS A 111 -7.21 0.26 5.64
C CYS A 111 -8.57 0.80 6.09
N GLU A 112 -9.38 -0.02 6.76
CA GLU A 112 -10.69 0.41 7.27
C GLU A 112 -10.57 1.47 8.38
N GLU A 113 -9.61 1.34 9.29
CA GLU A 113 -9.31 2.36 10.31
C GLU A 113 -8.96 3.71 9.67
N ILE A 114 -8.15 3.69 8.60
CA ILE A 114 -7.77 4.89 7.85
C ILE A 114 -9.01 5.50 7.19
N ALA A 115 -9.81 4.70 6.49
CA ALA A 115 -11.04 5.20 5.87
C ALA A 115 -12.01 5.81 6.90
N ALA A 116 -12.19 5.15 8.05
CA ALA A 116 -13.06 5.62 9.14
C ALA A 116 -12.54 6.91 9.79
N ALA A 117 -11.22 7.10 9.86
CA ALA A 117 -10.59 8.31 10.40
C ALA A 117 -10.53 9.48 9.40
N GLY A 118 -11.19 9.36 8.24
CA GLY A 118 -11.19 10.42 7.22
C GLY A 118 -9.94 10.43 6.35
N TYR A 119 -9.32 9.26 6.14
CA TYR A 119 -8.16 9.04 5.27
C TYR A 119 -6.88 9.81 5.68
N PRO A 120 -6.42 9.72 6.94
CA PRO A 120 -5.14 10.30 7.33
C PRO A 120 -4.01 9.79 6.42
N GLY A 121 -3.06 10.67 6.10
CA GLY A 121 -1.99 10.38 5.14
C GLY A 121 -2.39 10.56 3.67
N PHE A 122 -3.66 10.80 3.37
CA PHE A 122 -4.12 11.24 2.05
C PHE A 122 -4.47 12.73 2.09
N GLU A 123 -3.79 13.52 1.26
CA GLU A 123 -4.06 14.94 1.08
C GLU A 123 -5.05 15.10 -0.07
N MET A 124 -6.22 15.67 0.23
CA MET A 124 -7.30 15.87 -0.74
C MET A 124 -7.60 17.36 -0.92
N SER A 125 -7.83 17.77 -2.16
CA SER A 125 -8.16 19.15 -2.50
C SER A 125 -9.10 19.24 -3.70
N ALA A 126 -9.75 20.40 -3.83
CA ALA A 126 -10.44 20.80 -5.05
C ALA A 126 -9.45 20.91 -6.23
#